data_AF-F2LPW9-F1
#
_entry.id   AF-F2LPW9-F1
#
_cell.length_a   1.000
_cell.length_b   1.000
_cell.length_c   1.000
_cell.angle_alpha   90.00
_cell.angle_beta   90.00
_cell.angle_gamma   90.00
#
_symmetry.space_group_name_H-M   'P 1'
#
loop_
_entity.id
_entity.type
_entity.pdbx_description
1 polymer ?
#
loop_
_entity_poly.entity_id
_entity_poly.type
_entity_poly.pdbx_seq_one_letter_code
_entity_poly.pdbx_strand_id
1 'polypeptide(L)'
;MTRRHLKIALGLIIFIIVFLTVAFNMFNLQEAYGDGPPYYGRTTNMDKWESPLPMLLPVDAVVIVLLSVYAIWLRRTRSRNPG
;
A
#
# COMPACT_ATOMS: atom_id res chain seq x y z
N MET A 1 -25.42 -2.69 13.07
CA MET A 1 -24.01 -2.35 13.37
C MET A 1 -23.91 -0.85 13.62
N THR A 2 -23.54 -0.39 14.81
CA THR A 2 -23.45 1.06 15.09
C THR A 2 -22.41 1.71 14.17
N ARG A 3 -22.61 2.98 13.80
CA ARG A 3 -21.68 3.73 12.91
C ARG A 3 -20.22 3.68 13.39
N ARG A 4 -19.99 3.51 14.69
CA ARG A 4 -18.67 3.33 15.30
C ARG A 4 -18.02 1.99 14.91
N HIS A 5 -18.75 0.88 14.99
CA HIS A 5 -18.21 -0.43 14.60
C HIS A 5 -17.87 -0.48 13.11
N LEU A 6 -18.69 0.16 12.25
CA LEU A 6 -18.38 0.26 10.82
C LEU A 6 -17.08 1.04 10.56
N LYS A 7 -16.87 2.17 11.24
CA LYS A 7 -15.62 2.96 11.14
C LYS A 7 -14.40 2.12 11.51
N ILE A 8 -14.48 1.39 12.62
CA ILE A 8 -13.39 0.54 13.10
C ILE A 8 -13.13 -0.61 12.13
N ALA A 9 -14.17 -1.30 11.67
CA ALA A 9 -14.02 -2.41 10.72
C ALA A 9 -13.38 -1.95 9.40
N LEU A 10 -13.86 -0.85 8.81
CA LEU A 10 -13.25 -0.28 7.60
C LEU A 10 -11.81 0.19 7.85
N GLY A 11 -11.52 0.78 9.01
CA GLY A 11 -10.16 1.16 9.38
C GLY A 11 -9.22 -0.03 9.46
N LEU A 12 -9.67 -1.14 10.05
CA LEU A 12 -8.91 -2.38 10.13
C LEU A 12 -8.65 -2.99 8.75
N ILE A 13 -9.66 -2.99 7.87
CA ILE A 13 -9.50 -3.46 6.48
C ILE A 13 -8.46 -2.63 5.75
N ILE A 14 -8.53 -1.30 5.84
CA ILE A 14 -7.55 -0.41 5.20
C ILE A 14 -6.16 -0.62 5.78
N PHE A 15 -6.05 -0.83 7.10
CA PHE A 15 -4.77 -1.13 7.74
C PHE A 15 -4.16 -2.43 7.20
N ILE A 16 -4.96 -3.50 7.06
CA ILE A 16 -4.50 -4.76 6.47
C ILE A 16 -4.03 -4.55 5.02
N ILE A 17 -4.78 -3.80 4.22
CA ILE A 17 -4.40 -3.49 2.83
C ILE A 17 -3.04 -2.78 2.80
N VAL A 18 -2.86 -1.73 3.62
CA VAL A 18 -1.58 -1.00 3.71
C VAL A 18 -0.45 -1.94 4.13
N PHE A 19 -0.66 -2.78 5.14
CA PHE A 19 0.34 -3.73 5.60
C PHE A 19 0.77 -4.70 4.48
N LEU A 20 -0.20 -5.24 3.75
CA LEU A 20 0.05 -6.15 2.63
C LEU A 20 0.79 -5.44 1.48
N THR A 21 0.43 -4.20 1.15
CA THR A 21 1.14 -3.40 0.13
C THR A 21 2.58 -3.11 0.55
N VAL A 22 2.83 -2.78 1.81
CA VAL A 22 4.20 -2.58 2.31
C VAL A 22 5.02 -3.86 2.21
N ALA A 23 4.46 -5.00 2.61
CA ALA A 23 5.14 -6.29 2.49
C ALA A 23 5.42 -6.62 1.01
N PHE A 24 4.44 -6.42 0.14
CA PHE A 24 4.56 -6.61 -1.31
C PHE A 24 5.69 -5.76 -1.91
N ASN A 25 5.74 -4.47 -1.59
CA ASN A 25 6.82 -3.57 -2.02
C ASN A 25 8.18 -4.04 -1.50
N MET A 26 8.25 -4.45 -0.23
CA MET A 26 9.49 -4.92 0.37
C MET A 26 10.05 -6.13 -0.36
N PHE A 27 9.23 -7.14 -0.67
CA PHE A 27 9.67 -8.32 -1.41
C PHE A 27 10.13 -7.97 -2.82
N ASN A 28 9.36 -7.19 -3.58
CA ASN A 28 9.73 -6.82 -4.96
C ASN A 28 11.01 -5.97 -5.02
N LEU A 29 11.19 -5.07 -4.05
CA LEU A 29 12.39 -4.24 -3.98
C LEU A 29 13.62 -5.06 -3.54
N GLN A 30 13.45 -5.99 -2.59
CA GLN A 30 14.54 -6.88 -2.19
C GLN A 30 14.94 -7.83 -3.32
N GLU A 31 13.99 -8.32 -4.10
CA GLU A 31 14.26 -9.17 -5.26
C GLU A 31 14.97 -8.40 -6.39
N ALA A 32 14.54 -7.17 -6.67
CA ALA A 32 15.09 -6.36 -7.75
C ALA A 32 16.41 -5.64 -7.40
N TYR A 33 16.61 -5.27 -6.12
CA TYR A 33 17.70 -4.39 -5.68
C TYR A 33 18.52 -4.92 -4.48
N GLY A 34 18.19 -6.08 -3.92
CA GLY A 34 18.88 -6.65 -2.75
C GLY A 34 20.17 -7.41 -3.08
N ASP A 35 20.97 -7.66 -2.05
CA ASP A 35 22.30 -8.30 -2.14
C ASP A 35 22.26 -9.84 -2.25
N GLY A 36 21.12 -10.43 -2.62
CA GLY A 36 20.91 -11.88 -2.68
C GLY A 36 21.61 -12.56 -3.89
N PRO A 37 22.20 -13.77 -3.72
CA PRO A 37 22.80 -14.56 -4.81
C PRO A 37 21.79 -14.94 -5.92
N PRO A 38 22.25 -15.23 -7.15
CA PRO A 38 21.75 -14.55 -8.34
C PRO A 38 20.68 -15.36 -9.07
N TYR A 39 19.55 -14.71 -9.35
CA TYR A 39 18.80 -15.00 -10.57
C TYR A 39 18.41 -13.73 -11.35
N TYR A 40 18.26 -12.57 -10.68
CA TYR A 40 17.77 -11.33 -11.33
C TYR A 40 18.36 -10.02 -10.77
N GLY A 41 19.55 -10.04 -10.19
CA GLY A 41 20.18 -8.80 -9.69
C GLY A 41 20.51 -7.84 -10.84
N ARG A 42 20.18 -6.54 -10.68
CA ARG A 42 20.44 -5.45 -11.65
C ARG A 42 21.88 -5.45 -12.17
N THR A 43 22.85 -5.96 -11.41
CA THR A 43 24.27 -5.93 -11.79
C THR A 43 24.73 -7.17 -12.56
N THR A 44 23.97 -8.28 -12.52
CA THR A 44 24.42 -9.58 -13.05
C THR A 44 23.73 -9.96 -14.36
N ASN A 45 22.53 -9.45 -14.64
CA ASN A 45 21.72 -9.82 -15.82
C ASN A 45 20.94 -8.61 -16.38
N MET A 46 21.65 -7.52 -16.70
CA MET A 46 21.06 -6.23 -17.09
C MET A 46 20.18 -6.28 -18.35
N ASP A 47 20.45 -7.21 -19.26
CA ASP A 47 19.69 -7.42 -20.48
C ASP A 47 18.29 -8.01 -20.23
N LYS A 48 18.09 -8.66 -19.07
CA LYS A 48 16.81 -9.26 -18.67
C LYS A 48 16.16 -8.56 -17.49
N TRP A 49 16.87 -7.61 -16.88
CA TRP A 49 16.40 -6.92 -15.70
C TRP A 49 15.30 -5.92 -16.08
N GLU A 50 14.15 -6.04 -15.43
CA GLU A 50 13.07 -5.07 -15.52
C GLU A 50 12.88 -4.37 -14.17
N SER A 51 12.62 -3.07 -14.21
CA SER A 51 12.32 -2.32 -12.99
C SER A 51 10.96 -2.76 -12.44
N PRO A 52 10.81 -2.99 -11.13
CA PRO A 52 9.51 -3.27 -10.53
C PRO A 52 8.64 -2.02 -10.41
N LEU A 53 9.23 -0.82 -10.48
CA LEU A 53 8.54 0.46 -10.22
C LEU A 53 7.31 0.72 -11.10
N PRO A 54 7.31 0.40 -12.42
CA PRO A 54 6.11 0.55 -13.26
C PRO A 54 4.90 -0.23 -12.74
N MET A 55 5.12 -1.32 -12.00
CA MET A 55 4.06 -2.12 -11.38
C MET A 55 3.75 -1.66 -9.95
N LEU A 56 4.76 -1.27 -9.16
CA LEU A 56 4.56 -0.81 -7.78
C LEU A 56 3.84 0.55 -7.68
N LEU A 57 4.19 1.52 -8.54
CA LEU A 57 3.65 2.89 -8.45
C LEU A 57 2.12 2.96 -8.58
N PRO A 58 1.46 2.24 -9.53
CA PRO A 58 0.00 2.19 -9.57
C PRO A 58 -0.64 1.60 -8.30
N VAL A 59 -0.03 0.55 -7.73
CA VAL A 59 -0.53 -0.09 -6.50
C VAL A 59 -0.49 0.91 -5.34
N ASP A 60 0.64 1.61 -5.17
CA ASP A 60 0.80 2.63 -4.13
C ASP A 60 -0.19 3.79 -4.32
N ALA A 61 -0.39 4.24 -5.55
CA ALA A 61 -1.35 5.31 -5.86
C ALA A 61 -2.78 4.93 -5.43
N VAL A 62 -3.21 3.69 -5.68
CA VAL A 62 -4.53 3.20 -5.27
C VAL A 62 -4.67 3.19 -3.75
N VAL A 63 -3.64 2.74 -3.02
CA VAL A 63 -3.65 2.73 -1.55
C VAL A 63 -3.71 4.15 -0.97
N ILE A 64 -2.97 5.09 -1.57
CA ILE A 64 -3.00 6.51 -1.16
C ILE A 64 -4.40 7.11 -1.38
N VAL A 65 -5.04 6.83 -2.52
CA VAL A 65 -6.42 7.27 -2.79
C VAL A 65 -7.38 6.69 -1.76
N LEU A 66 -7.28 5.39 -1.47
CA LEU A 66 -8.12 4.72 -0.46
C LEU A 66 -7.98 5.36 0.93
N LEU A 67 -6.74 5.58 1.37
CA LEU A 67 -6.44 6.27 2.63
C LEU A 67 -7.00 7.69 2.66
N SER A 68 -6.84 8.43 1.57
CA SER A 68 -7.34 9.80 1.43
C SER A 68 -8.85 9.87 1.53
N VAL A 69 -9.56 8.98 0.82
CA VAL A 69 -11.03 8.87 0.86
C VAL A 69 -11.50 8.56 2.27
N TYR A 70 -10.89 7.57 2.93
CA TYR A 70 -11.25 7.20 4.29
C TYR A 70 -10.99 8.34 5.30
N ALA A 71 -9.85 9.02 5.19
CA ALA A 71 -9.51 10.17 6.04
C ALA A 71 -10.50 11.33 5.85
N ILE A 72 -10.85 11.67 4.60
CA ILE A 72 -11.86 12.70 4.28
C ILE A 72 -13.22 12.30 4.88
N TRP A 73 -13.63 11.04 4.72
CA TRP A 73 -14.89 10.55 5.27
C TRP A 73 -14.93 10.61 6.81
N LEU A 74 -13.85 10.24 7.50
CA LEU A 74 -13.73 10.37 8.95
C LEU A 74 -13.86 11.84 9.40
N ARG A 75 -13.18 12.77 8.71
CA ARG A 75 -13.27 14.21 9.00
C ARG A 75 -14.69 14.75 8.84
N ARG A 76 -15.34 14.44 7.70
CA ARG A 76 -16.72 14.92 7.41
C ARG A 76 -17.75 14.37 8.39
N THR A 77 -17.58 13.13 8.86
CA THR A 77 -18.50 12.55 9.85
C THR A 77 -18.29 13.08 11.26
N ARG A 78 -17.12 13.66 11.57
CA ARG A 78 -16.86 14.33 12.85
C ARG A 78 -17.50 15.73 12.88
N SER A 79 -17.37 16.51 11.80
CA SER A 79 -17.96 17.86 11.73
C SER A 79 -19.50 17.89 11.70
N ARG A 80 -20.15 16.78 11.33
CA ARG A 80 -21.63 16.68 11.33
C ARG A 80 -22.24 16.35 12.70
N ASN A 81 -21.43 16.01 13.69
CA ASN A 81 -21.85 15.91 15.10
C ASN A 81 -21.15 17.01 15.90
N PRO A 82 -21.63 18.28 15.85
CA PRO A 82 -21.36 19.19 16.94
C PRO A 82 -22.17 18.65 18.13
N GLY A 83 -21.48 18.14 19.14
CA GLY A 83 -22.11 17.86 20.43
C GLY A 83 -22.68 19.14 21.03
#